data_AF-A0A6M2D1C3-F1
#
_entry.id   AF-A0A6M2D1C3-F1
#
_cell.length_a   1.000
_cell.length_b   1.000
_cell.length_c   1.000
_cell.angle_alpha   90.00
_cell.angle_beta   90.00
_cell.angle_gamma   90.00
#
_symmetry.space_group_name_H-M   'P 1'
#
loop_
_entity.id
_entity.type
_entity.pdbx_description
1 polymer ?
#
loop_
_entity_poly.entity_id
_entity_poly.type
_entity_poly.pdbx_seq_one_letter_code
_entity_poly.pdbx_strand_id
1 'polypeptide(L)'
;MTSPILGLAIALAAFASVAVGEPSCTQTEVGNVRRVVCKHFMSSEDFAKYVKRGVGEDLPKKTWFKLEDSRLERFPDRAFADLNIYKLAFYNVSVMDFAQQGPTGNPFEGLEDTLREVVFHSGSTLPPSWSVFQGIHKLEEVCIDDYENLRLTTDFNKLPKTVKSIYVTKSTVEHVDPDWLTSLENLEALVLRKTSLKVFSRRWLPMPAPNFFLLDLPDNQLEAFPEGLADDLPRLSVVNLQRNKLTTVDEKAVAPLKDKTVFVNFADNPMHCDCRLRFLLTYTHRWHYFLCRTPQSLFDRYFLRLTEEDLQCSATAPLSSA
;
A
#
# COMPACT_ATOMS: atom_id res chain seq x y z
N MET A 1 -27.48 -10.64 -68.61
CA MET A 1 -27.94 -9.54 -67.73
C MET A 1 -28.69 -10.18 -66.58
N THR A 2 -28.01 -10.41 -65.47
CA THR A 2 -28.54 -11.05 -64.26
C THR A 2 -28.20 -10.17 -63.07
N SER A 3 -29.21 -9.55 -62.45
CA SER A 3 -29.06 -8.77 -61.21
C SER A 3 -29.03 -9.69 -59.99
N PRO A 4 -28.23 -9.41 -58.96
CA PRO A 4 -28.42 -9.98 -57.64
C PRO A 4 -29.22 -9.02 -56.75
N ILE A 5 -30.18 -9.59 -56.03
CA ILE A 5 -31.00 -8.92 -55.01
C ILE A 5 -30.16 -8.82 -53.73
N LEU A 6 -29.92 -7.59 -53.26
CA LEU A 6 -29.20 -7.30 -52.02
C LEU A 6 -30.16 -7.49 -50.84
N GLY A 7 -29.96 -8.57 -50.07
CA GLY A 7 -30.68 -8.82 -48.82
C GLY A 7 -30.17 -7.90 -47.71
N LEU A 8 -31.04 -7.05 -47.18
CA LEU A 8 -30.76 -6.20 -46.02
C LEU A 8 -30.90 -7.03 -44.74
N ALA A 9 -29.79 -7.42 -44.12
CA ALA A 9 -29.79 -8.01 -42.78
C ALA A 9 -29.81 -6.88 -41.74
N ILE A 10 -30.94 -6.70 -41.07
CA ILE A 10 -31.08 -5.78 -39.93
C ILE A 10 -30.46 -6.49 -38.71
N ALA A 11 -29.27 -6.06 -38.31
CA ALA A 11 -28.65 -6.49 -37.07
C ALA A 11 -29.35 -5.78 -35.89
N LEU A 12 -30.22 -6.50 -35.18
CA LEU A 12 -30.72 -6.09 -33.87
C LEU A 12 -29.58 -6.17 -32.86
N ALA A 13 -29.00 -5.03 -32.51
CA ALA A 13 -28.09 -4.92 -31.38
C ALA A 13 -28.88 -5.16 -30.09
N ALA A 14 -28.73 -6.34 -29.51
CA ALA A 14 -29.19 -6.62 -28.16
C ALA A 14 -28.31 -5.84 -27.17
N PHE A 15 -28.82 -4.71 -26.68
CA PHE A 15 -28.27 -4.08 -25.49
C PHE A 15 -28.53 -5.03 -24.32
N ALA A 16 -27.51 -5.79 -23.91
CA ALA A 16 -27.52 -6.47 -22.63
C ALA A 16 -27.58 -5.38 -21.55
N SER A 17 -28.76 -5.16 -20.98
CA SER A 17 -28.88 -4.39 -19.76
C SER A 17 -28.14 -5.16 -18.68
N VAL A 18 -26.98 -4.63 -18.27
CA VAL A 18 -26.35 -5.09 -17.04
C VAL A 18 -27.36 -4.80 -15.94
N ALA A 19 -27.93 -5.83 -15.33
CA ALA A 19 -28.82 -5.67 -14.19
C ALA A 19 -28.02 -5.01 -13.05
N VAL A 20 -28.15 -3.69 -12.92
CA VAL A 20 -27.61 -2.96 -11.78
C VAL A 20 -28.53 -3.28 -10.60
N GLY A 21 -27.95 -3.80 -9.51
CA GLY A 21 -28.72 -4.09 -8.30
C GLY A 21 -29.40 -2.84 -7.74
N GLU A 22 -30.49 -3.00 -7.00
CA GLU A 22 -31.16 -1.85 -6.37
C GLU A 22 -30.29 -1.23 -5.25
N PRO A 23 -30.25 0.11 -5.13
CA PRO A 23 -29.52 0.77 -4.05
C PRO A 23 -30.00 0.29 -2.69
N SER A 24 -29.05 -0.02 -1.79
CA SER A 24 -29.38 -0.52 -0.46
C SER A 24 -28.27 -0.24 0.55
N CYS A 25 -28.64 -0.20 1.83
CA CYS A 25 -27.70 -0.20 2.95
C CYS A 25 -28.14 -1.23 3.99
N THR A 26 -27.17 -2.02 4.44
CA THR A 26 -27.35 -2.98 5.53
C THR A 26 -26.50 -2.57 6.72
N GLN A 27 -27.05 -2.77 7.91
CA GLN A 27 -26.36 -2.51 9.16
C GLN A 27 -26.31 -3.79 9.98
N THR A 28 -25.12 -4.11 10.49
CA THR A 28 -24.89 -5.20 11.43
C THR A 28 -24.08 -4.68 12.61
N GLU A 29 -24.23 -5.32 13.77
CA GLU A 29 -23.49 -4.98 14.98
C GLU A 29 -22.58 -6.14 15.37
N VAL A 30 -21.30 -5.84 15.59
CA VAL A 30 -20.28 -6.81 16.01
C VAL A 30 -19.54 -6.21 17.21
N GLY A 31 -19.93 -6.62 18.42
CA GLY A 31 -19.46 -6.02 19.66
C GLY A 31 -19.76 -4.52 19.72
N ASN A 32 -18.73 -3.70 19.92
CA ASN A 32 -18.86 -2.22 19.96
C ASN A 32 -18.72 -1.55 18.59
N VAL A 33 -18.70 -2.32 17.50
CA VAL A 33 -18.58 -1.79 16.14
C VAL A 33 -19.89 -1.97 15.39
N ARG A 34 -20.36 -0.89 14.79
CA ARG A 34 -21.44 -0.89 13.82
C ARG A 34 -20.82 -1.04 12.42
N ARG A 35 -21.20 -2.07 11.69
CA ARG A 35 -20.79 -2.26 10.30
C ARG A 35 -21.93 -1.85 9.37
N VAL A 36 -21.69 -0.82 8.56
CA VAL A 36 -22.63 -0.33 7.55
C VAL A 36 -22.07 -0.67 6.18
N VAL A 37 -22.83 -1.41 5.38
CA VAL A 37 -22.46 -1.75 4.00
C VAL A 37 -23.55 -1.24 3.08
N CYS A 38 -23.20 -0.27 2.25
CA CYS A 38 -24.07 0.31 1.23
C CYS A 38 -23.60 -0.12 -0.16
N LYS A 39 -24.54 -0.40 -1.07
CA LYS A 39 -24.26 -0.92 -2.40
C LYS A 39 -25.12 -0.26 -3.46
N HIS A 40 -24.61 -0.24 -4.68
CA HIS A 40 -25.34 0.15 -5.90
C HIS A 40 -25.90 1.57 -5.86
N PHE A 41 -25.22 2.49 -5.17
CA PHE A 41 -25.60 3.90 -5.18
C PHE A 41 -25.24 4.53 -6.53
N MET A 42 -26.24 5.12 -7.18
CA MET A 42 -26.14 5.71 -8.52
C MET A 42 -26.27 7.24 -8.48
N SER A 43 -26.74 7.82 -7.37
CA SER A 43 -26.84 9.26 -7.20
C SER A 43 -26.55 9.70 -5.76
N SER A 44 -26.34 11.01 -5.58
CA SER A 44 -26.16 11.60 -4.24
C SER A 44 -27.43 11.48 -3.37
N GLU A 45 -28.61 11.34 -3.98
CA GLU A 45 -29.90 11.19 -3.28
C GLU A 45 -30.01 9.83 -2.56
N ASP A 46 -29.31 8.80 -3.06
CA ASP A 46 -29.29 7.48 -2.44
C ASP A 46 -28.73 7.54 -0.99
N PHE A 47 -27.80 8.46 -0.72
CA PHE A 47 -27.31 8.68 0.65
C PHE A 47 -28.44 9.12 1.58
N ALA A 48 -29.23 10.11 1.17
CA ALA A 48 -30.33 10.62 2.00
C ALA A 48 -31.42 9.56 2.24
N LYS A 49 -31.66 8.70 1.24
CA LYS A 49 -32.71 7.68 1.28
C LYS A 49 -32.32 6.42 2.06
N TYR A 50 -31.08 5.95 1.89
CA TYR A 50 -30.67 4.63 2.38
C TYR A 50 -29.69 4.67 3.56
N VAL A 51 -28.91 5.74 3.72
CA VAL A 51 -27.96 5.86 4.83
C VAL A 51 -28.69 6.33 6.09
N LYS A 52 -28.85 5.43 7.05
CA LYS A 52 -29.48 5.73 8.33
C LYS A 52 -28.49 6.44 9.26
N ARG A 53 -28.74 7.73 9.51
CA ARG A 53 -28.04 8.53 10.52
C ARG A 53 -28.74 8.35 11.86
N GLY A 54 -28.03 7.84 12.86
CA GLY A 54 -28.63 7.41 14.12
C GLY A 54 -28.63 8.51 15.18
N VAL A 55 -29.82 8.85 15.68
CA VAL A 55 -30.05 9.50 16.98
C VAL A 55 -30.72 8.44 17.86
N GLY A 56 -30.00 7.90 18.84
CA GLY A 56 -30.52 6.87 19.76
C GLY A 56 -29.56 6.66 20.93
N GLU A 57 -30.11 6.61 22.14
CA GLU A 57 -29.48 6.88 23.46
C GLU A 57 -28.32 5.97 23.92
N ASP A 58 -27.82 5.08 23.07
CA ASP A 58 -26.59 4.34 23.36
C ASP A 58 -25.38 5.07 22.78
N LEU A 59 -24.32 5.21 23.61
CA LEU A 59 -23.01 5.77 23.25
C LEU A 59 -22.65 5.51 21.78
N PRO A 60 -22.14 6.50 21.01
CA PRO A 60 -21.97 6.34 19.58
C PRO A 60 -20.98 5.20 19.31
N LYS A 61 -21.51 4.04 18.89
CA LYS A 61 -20.72 2.89 18.44
C LYS A 61 -19.84 3.36 17.29
N LYS A 62 -18.58 2.92 17.26
CA LYS A 62 -17.68 3.23 16.15
C LYS A 62 -18.19 2.54 14.89
N THR A 63 -18.18 3.25 13.76
CA THR A 63 -18.72 2.72 12.50
C THR A 63 -17.61 2.34 11.53
N TRP A 64 -17.66 1.10 11.03
CA TRP A 64 -16.98 0.71 9.80
C TRP A 64 -17.97 0.84 8.64
N PHE A 65 -17.77 1.86 7.81
CA PHE A 65 -18.60 2.13 6.65
C PHE A 65 -17.93 1.62 5.38
N LYS A 66 -18.65 0.82 4.60
CA LYS A 66 -18.19 0.27 3.32
C LYS A 66 -19.20 0.63 2.22
N LEU A 67 -18.72 1.28 1.17
CA LEU A 67 -19.48 1.51 -0.06
C LEU A 67 -18.96 0.57 -1.15
N GLU A 68 -19.87 -0.17 -1.79
CA GLU A 68 -19.54 -1.16 -2.81
C GLU A 68 -20.30 -0.92 -4.12
N ASP A 69 -19.70 -1.29 -5.25
CA ASP A 69 -20.37 -1.46 -6.54
C ASP A 69 -21.27 -0.27 -6.91
N SER A 70 -20.75 0.93 -6.71
CA SER A 70 -21.50 2.19 -6.81
C SER A 70 -20.88 3.10 -7.87
N ARG A 71 -21.70 3.86 -8.58
CA ARG A 71 -21.28 4.75 -9.66
C ARG A 71 -21.93 6.10 -9.47
N LEU A 72 -21.16 7.04 -8.98
CA LEU A 72 -21.65 8.36 -8.57
C LEU A 72 -21.10 9.42 -9.53
N GLU A 73 -21.95 10.35 -9.94
CA GLU A 73 -21.46 11.60 -10.52
C GLU A 73 -20.63 12.34 -9.46
N ARG A 74 -21.14 12.42 -8.23
CA ARG A 74 -20.49 13.04 -7.09
C ARG A 74 -20.97 12.48 -5.76
N PHE A 75 -20.16 12.64 -4.73
CA PHE A 75 -20.65 12.50 -3.35
C PHE A 75 -21.47 13.72 -2.93
N PRO A 76 -22.50 13.57 -2.08
CA PRO A 76 -23.13 14.70 -1.42
C PRO A 76 -22.17 15.36 -0.42
N ASP A 77 -22.38 16.65 -0.16
CA ASP A 77 -21.68 17.37 0.89
C ASP A 77 -21.93 16.67 2.23
N ARG A 78 -20.88 16.54 3.05
CA ARG A 78 -20.99 15.89 4.38
C ARG A 78 -21.66 14.50 4.27
N ALA A 79 -21.37 13.75 3.20
CA ALA A 79 -21.98 12.46 2.90
C ALA A 79 -21.95 11.50 4.10
N PHE A 80 -20.83 11.54 4.83
CA PHE A 80 -20.49 10.62 5.90
C PHE A 80 -20.62 11.22 7.31
N ALA A 81 -21.10 12.46 7.43
CA ALA A 81 -21.27 13.13 8.72
C ALA A 81 -22.26 12.40 9.64
N ASP A 82 -22.05 12.54 10.95
CA ASP A 82 -22.93 12.02 12.01
C ASP A 82 -23.04 10.48 12.03
N LEU A 83 -22.10 9.78 11.39
CA LEU A 83 -22.03 8.33 11.36
C LEU A 83 -20.96 7.74 12.31
N ASN A 84 -20.15 8.59 12.95
CA ASN A 84 -19.04 8.17 13.84
C ASN A 84 -18.11 7.13 13.17
N ILE A 85 -17.72 7.40 11.92
CA ILE A 85 -16.96 6.46 11.10
C ILE A 85 -15.49 6.49 11.51
N TYR A 86 -14.96 5.35 11.94
CA TYR A 86 -13.51 5.20 12.18
C TYR A 86 -12.79 4.56 11.00
N LYS A 87 -13.50 3.77 10.19
CA LYS A 87 -12.99 3.10 9.00
C LYS A 87 -13.93 3.31 7.83
N LEU A 88 -13.46 3.97 6.77
CA LEU A 88 -14.20 4.23 5.55
C LEU A 88 -13.57 3.47 4.39
N ALA A 89 -14.36 2.67 3.68
CA ALA A 89 -13.83 1.79 2.65
C ALA A 89 -14.65 1.81 1.35
N PHE A 90 -13.96 1.92 0.23
CA PHE A 90 -14.53 1.97 -1.12
C PHE A 90 -14.08 0.73 -1.92
N TYR A 91 -15.05 0.00 -2.47
CA TYR A 91 -14.82 -1.20 -3.28
C TYR A 91 -15.60 -1.08 -4.58
N ASN A 92 -14.89 -1.02 -5.72
CA ASN A 92 -15.54 -0.84 -7.01
C ASN A 92 -16.48 0.38 -7.04
N VAL A 93 -16.03 1.52 -6.47
CA VAL A 93 -16.80 2.77 -6.39
C VAL A 93 -16.24 3.80 -7.36
N SER A 94 -16.93 4.01 -8.47
CA SER A 94 -16.55 5.06 -9.43
C SER A 94 -17.22 6.38 -9.05
N VAL A 95 -16.42 7.44 -8.99
CA VAL A 95 -16.87 8.81 -8.73
C VAL A 95 -16.27 9.70 -9.81
N MET A 96 -17.09 10.50 -10.49
CA MET A 96 -16.62 11.42 -11.53
C MET A 96 -15.98 12.67 -10.91
N ASP A 97 -16.63 13.23 -9.89
CA ASP A 97 -16.16 14.41 -9.17
C ASP A 97 -16.24 14.21 -7.65
N PHE A 98 -15.10 14.30 -6.97
CA PHE A 98 -15.03 14.17 -5.51
C PHE A 98 -15.51 15.42 -4.77
N ALA A 99 -15.47 16.61 -5.38
CA ALA A 99 -15.81 17.85 -4.69
C ALA A 99 -16.24 18.94 -5.69
N GLN A 100 -17.18 19.80 -5.31
CA GLN A 100 -17.42 21.03 -6.07
C GLN A 100 -16.12 21.85 -6.15
N GLN A 101 -15.84 22.46 -7.30
CA GLN A 101 -14.78 23.47 -7.41
C GLN A 101 -15.13 24.67 -6.52
N GLY A 102 -14.64 24.67 -5.27
CA GLY A 102 -14.91 25.73 -4.29
C GLY A 102 -14.48 25.37 -2.85
N PRO A 103 -14.56 26.33 -1.91
CA PRO A 103 -14.21 26.14 -0.49
C PRO A 103 -15.25 25.36 0.32
N THR A 104 -16.42 25.05 -0.26
CA THR A 104 -17.52 24.27 0.33
C THR A 104 -17.80 23.08 -0.58
N GLY A 105 -18.07 21.90 0.01
CA GLY A 105 -18.41 20.69 -0.76
C GLY A 105 -17.45 19.51 -0.58
N ASN A 106 -16.80 19.39 0.58
CA ASN A 106 -16.00 18.22 0.91
C ASN A 106 -16.92 17.10 1.45
N PRO A 107 -16.99 15.92 0.80
CA PRO A 107 -17.87 14.84 1.24
C PRO A 107 -17.45 14.19 2.57
N PHE A 108 -16.20 14.41 3.00
CA PHE A 108 -15.65 13.87 4.24
C PHE A 108 -15.78 14.84 5.43
N GLU A 109 -16.36 16.02 5.24
CA GLU A 109 -16.66 16.93 6.34
C GLU A 109 -17.63 16.28 7.34
N GLY A 110 -17.38 16.45 8.63
CA GLY A 110 -18.02 15.72 9.74
C GLY A 110 -17.27 14.46 10.19
N LEU A 111 -16.14 14.11 9.55
CA LEU A 111 -15.29 12.97 9.94
C LEU A 111 -14.02 13.36 10.69
N GLU A 112 -13.82 14.64 10.98
CA GLU A 112 -12.56 15.25 11.44
C GLU A 112 -11.95 14.52 12.64
N ASP A 113 -12.81 14.19 13.59
CA ASP A 113 -12.44 13.59 14.88
C ASP A 113 -12.78 12.11 15.00
N THR A 114 -13.18 11.46 13.92
CA THR A 114 -13.67 10.07 13.96
C THR A 114 -12.89 9.15 13.03
N LEU A 115 -12.61 9.58 11.79
CA LEU A 115 -11.99 8.75 10.77
C LEU A 115 -10.50 8.51 11.07
N ARG A 116 -10.12 7.22 11.07
CA ARG A 116 -8.76 6.75 11.34
C ARG A 116 -8.15 6.00 10.17
N GLU A 117 -8.97 5.28 9.42
CA GLU A 117 -8.51 4.46 8.29
C GLU A 117 -9.40 4.74 7.07
N VAL A 118 -8.76 5.05 5.93
CA VAL A 118 -9.42 5.09 4.62
C VAL A 118 -8.86 4.00 3.72
N VAL A 119 -9.76 3.26 3.08
CA VAL A 119 -9.41 2.14 2.19
C VAL A 119 -10.00 2.37 0.81
N PHE A 120 -9.15 2.32 -0.20
CA PHE A 120 -9.52 2.30 -1.60
C PHE A 120 -9.13 0.94 -2.17
N HIS A 121 -10.12 0.16 -2.62
CA HIS A 121 -9.91 -1.14 -3.25
C HIS A 121 -10.18 -1.06 -4.76
N SER A 122 -9.87 -2.14 -5.48
CA SER A 122 -10.00 -2.25 -6.94
C SER A 122 -11.31 -1.67 -7.48
N GLY A 123 -11.19 -1.01 -8.63
CA GLY A 123 -12.31 -0.36 -9.33
C GLY A 123 -12.83 0.92 -8.68
N SER A 124 -12.25 1.37 -7.56
CA SER A 124 -12.64 2.65 -6.96
C SER A 124 -11.86 3.83 -7.53
N THR A 125 -12.48 4.99 -7.66
CA THR A 125 -11.75 6.22 -8.04
C THR A 125 -10.93 6.68 -6.83
N LEU A 126 -9.63 6.92 -7.01
CA LEU A 126 -8.81 7.64 -6.01
C LEU A 126 -9.09 9.14 -6.11
N PRO A 127 -9.04 9.91 -5.00
CA PRO A 127 -9.27 11.34 -5.07
C PRO A 127 -8.20 11.99 -5.97
N PRO A 128 -8.57 13.00 -6.78
CA PRO A 128 -7.60 13.72 -7.63
C PRO A 128 -6.57 14.49 -6.80
N SER A 129 -6.90 14.82 -5.55
CA SER A 129 -5.94 15.30 -4.56
C SER A 129 -6.26 14.81 -3.15
N TRP A 130 -5.23 14.40 -2.42
CA TRP A 130 -5.28 13.97 -1.02
C TRP A 130 -5.56 15.11 -0.04
N SER A 131 -5.54 16.38 -0.46
CA SER A 131 -5.97 17.51 0.37
C SER A 131 -7.44 17.42 0.77
N VAL A 132 -8.23 16.59 0.09
CA VAL A 132 -9.62 16.28 0.49
C VAL A 132 -9.68 15.72 1.93
N PHE A 133 -8.59 15.12 2.41
CA PHE A 133 -8.49 14.62 3.79
C PHE A 133 -7.76 15.57 4.74
N GLN A 134 -7.27 16.74 4.30
CA GLN A 134 -6.40 17.62 5.12
C GLN A 134 -7.03 18.04 6.46
N GLY A 135 -8.35 18.18 6.51
CA GLY A 135 -9.11 18.50 7.73
C GLY A 135 -9.37 17.30 8.67
N ILE A 136 -8.98 16.08 8.29
CA ILE A 136 -9.24 14.88 9.09
C ILE A 136 -8.13 14.67 10.12
N HIS A 137 -8.36 15.20 11.32
CA HIS A 137 -7.37 15.29 12.40
C HIS A 137 -6.99 13.96 13.06
N LYS A 138 -7.72 12.87 12.79
CA LYS A 138 -7.42 11.53 13.35
C LYS A 138 -7.09 10.47 12.31
N LEU A 139 -6.91 10.86 11.03
CA LEU A 139 -6.54 9.91 9.99
C LEU A 139 -5.12 9.39 10.28
N GLU A 140 -5.00 8.08 10.48
CA GLU A 140 -3.75 7.39 10.82
C GLU A 140 -3.29 6.47 9.68
N GLU A 141 -4.22 5.88 8.94
CA GLU A 141 -3.94 4.84 7.95
C GLU A 141 -4.60 5.11 6.60
N VAL A 142 -3.82 4.98 5.53
CA VAL A 142 -4.29 5.04 4.15
C VAL A 142 -3.95 3.73 3.46
N CYS A 143 -4.97 3.05 2.95
CA CYS A 143 -4.85 1.75 2.30
C CYS A 143 -5.29 1.83 0.84
N ILE A 144 -4.43 1.42 -0.08
CA ILE A 144 -4.70 1.28 -1.52
C ILE A 144 -4.43 -0.18 -1.89
N ASP A 145 -5.45 -0.90 -2.34
CA ASP A 145 -5.32 -2.33 -2.68
C ASP A 145 -5.85 -2.61 -4.08
N ASP A 146 -5.08 -3.41 -4.83
CA ASP A 146 -5.49 -3.99 -6.12
C ASP A 146 -5.74 -2.94 -7.23
N TYR A 147 -4.79 -2.02 -7.43
CA TYR A 147 -4.80 -1.02 -8.51
C TYR A 147 -3.82 -1.36 -9.63
N GLU A 148 -4.19 -1.04 -10.87
CA GLU A 148 -3.27 -1.06 -12.00
C GLU A 148 -2.74 0.34 -12.32
N ASN A 149 -1.48 0.43 -12.77
CA ASN A 149 -0.82 1.67 -13.18
C ASN A 149 -0.88 2.77 -12.11
N LEU A 150 -0.72 2.39 -10.85
CA LEU A 150 -0.75 3.31 -9.72
C LEU A 150 0.44 4.27 -9.80
N ARG A 151 0.15 5.56 -9.62
CA ARG A 151 1.15 6.62 -9.58
C ARG A 151 1.22 7.18 -8.16
N LEU A 152 2.37 7.01 -7.51
CA LEU A 152 2.64 7.51 -6.17
C LEU A 152 3.26 8.91 -6.29
N THR A 153 2.41 9.94 -6.26
CA THR A 153 2.82 11.32 -6.56
C THR A 153 3.10 12.15 -5.31
N THR A 154 3.75 13.29 -5.48
CA THR A 154 3.96 14.32 -4.43
C THR A 154 2.68 14.83 -3.78
N ASP A 155 1.51 14.57 -4.36
CA ASP A 155 0.23 14.98 -3.79
C ASP A 155 -0.08 14.26 -2.45
N PHE A 156 0.50 13.08 -2.20
CA PHE A 156 0.41 12.39 -0.90
C PHE A 156 0.93 13.25 0.26
N ASN A 157 1.83 14.21 -0.01
CA ASN A 157 2.30 15.17 1.00
C ASN A 157 1.20 16.10 1.54
N LYS A 158 0.04 16.17 0.88
CA LYS A 158 -1.15 16.93 1.33
C LYS A 158 -2.04 16.15 2.31
N LEU A 159 -1.75 14.88 2.58
CA LEU A 159 -2.40 14.13 3.65
C LEU A 159 -2.15 14.80 5.02
N PRO A 160 -3.06 14.61 6.00
CA PRO A 160 -2.84 15.02 7.37
C PRO A 160 -1.52 14.48 7.94
N LYS A 161 -0.83 15.31 8.73
CA LYS A 161 0.39 14.90 9.45
C LYS A 161 0.15 13.80 10.49
N THR A 162 -1.11 13.47 10.78
CA THR A 162 -1.48 12.38 11.68
C THR A 162 -1.35 11.00 11.03
N VAL A 163 -1.17 10.92 9.71
CA VAL A 163 -0.95 9.65 9.00
C VAL A 163 0.35 9.01 9.47
N LYS A 164 0.24 7.76 9.90
CA LYS A 164 1.31 6.92 10.43
C LYS A 164 1.66 5.77 9.51
N SER A 165 0.69 5.23 8.79
CA SER A 165 0.90 4.04 7.97
C SER A 165 0.29 4.21 6.58
N ILE A 166 1.07 3.87 5.56
CA ILE A 166 0.59 3.79 4.19
C ILE A 166 0.76 2.36 3.69
N TYR A 167 -0.34 1.78 3.25
CA TYR A 167 -0.41 0.44 2.69
C TYR A 167 -0.75 0.53 1.21
N VAL A 168 0.14 0.01 0.36
CA VAL A 168 -0.14 -0.24 -1.05
C VAL A 168 0.07 -1.73 -1.30
N THR A 169 -1.02 -2.44 -1.58
CA THR A 169 -0.98 -3.89 -1.74
C THR A 169 -1.53 -4.33 -3.09
N LYS A 170 -0.95 -5.40 -3.64
CA LYS A 170 -1.41 -6.03 -4.90
C LYS A 170 -1.58 -5.07 -6.08
N SER A 171 -0.83 -3.97 -6.12
CA SER A 171 -1.04 -2.90 -7.10
C SER A 171 0.17 -2.73 -8.02
N THR A 172 0.02 -2.59 -9.33
CA THR A 172 1.18 -2.32 -10.20
C THR A 172 1.56 -0.84 -10.13
N VAL A 173 2.73 -0.53 -9.57
CA VAL A 173 3.23 0.85 -9.47
C VAL A 173 3.96 1.22 -10.76
N GLU A 174 3.39 2.18 -11.51
CA GLU A 174 3.98 2.69 -12.76
C GLU A 174 5.05 3.76 -12.47
N HIS A 175 4.76 4.64 -11.52
CA HIS A 175 5.61 5.79 -11.22
C HIS A 175 5.61 6.11 -9.72
N VAL A 176 6.76 6.56 -9.22
CA VAL A 176 6.94 7.06 -7.86
C VAL A 176 7.72 8.35 -7.92
N ASP A 177 7.12 9.45 -7.47
CA ASP A 177 7.81 10.73 -7.35
C ASP A 177 8.90 10.61 -6.27
N PRO A 178 10.09 11.21 -6.44
CA PRO A 178 11.21 11.05 -5.51
C PRO A 178 10.96 11.48 -4.07
N ASP A 179 9.97 12.34 -3.83
CA ASP A 179 9.69 13.06 -2.57
C ASP A 179 8.23 12.90 -2.11
N TRP A 180 7.56 11.84 -2.55
CA TRP A 180 6.11 11.67 -2.39
C TRP A 180 5.58 11.60 -0.95
N LEU A 181 6.39 11.19 0.05
CA LEU A 181 6.00 11.15 1.47
C LEU A 181 6.86 12.04 2.38
N THR A 182 7.71 12.90 1.82
CA THR A 182 8.70 13.69 2.60
C THR A 182 8.07 14.58 3.65
N SER A 183 6.81 14.98 3.46
CA SER A 183 6.07 15.84 4.36
C SER A 183 5.40 15.08 5.52
N LEU A 184 5.36 13.75 5.52
CA LEU A 184 4.67 12.95 6.55
C LEU A 184 5.61 12.60 7.72
N GLU A 185 6.00 13.60 8.51
CA GLU A 185 7.00 13.48 9.59
C GLU A 185 6.66 12.45 10.69
N ASN A 186 5.38 12.12 10.87
CA ASN A 186 4.92 11.12 11.83
C ASN A 186 4.76 9.71 11.23
N LEU A 187 5.22 9.49 9.99
CA LEU A 187 5.14 8.19 9.35
C LEU A 187 5.95 7.15 10.16
N GLU A 188 5.27 6.07 10.51
CA GLU A 188 5.76 4.95 11.29
C GLU A 188 6.04 3.72 10.40
N ALA A 189 5.18 3.49 9.41
CA ALA A 189 5.25 2.30 8.54
C ALA A 189 4.95 2.62 7.07
N LEU A 190 5.74 2.03 6.18
CA LEU A 190 5.46 1.98 4.75
C LEU A 190 5.41 0.52 4.30
N VAL A 191 4.24 0.11 3.80
CA VAL A 191 3.96 -1.25 3.36
C VAL A 191 3.64 -1.23 1.87
N LEU A 192 4.57 -1.71 1.04
CA LEU A 192 4.40 -1.84 -0.40
C LEU A 192 4.54 -3.33 -0.75
N ARG A 193 3.44 -4.08 -0.73
CA ARG A 193 3.44 -5.54 -0.92
C ARG A 193 2.88 -5.91 -2.29
N LYS A 194 3.60 -6.76 -3.03
CA LYS A 194 3.15 -7.23 -4.35
C LYS A 194 2.88 -6.04 -5.29
N THR A 195 3.84 -5.11 -5.33
CA THR A 195 3.72 -3.84 -6.08
C THR A 195 4.56 -3.75 -7.36
N SER A 196 5.29 -4.82 -7.68
CA SER A 196 6.23 -4.87 -8.82
C SER A 196 7.36 -3.84 -8.76
N LEU A 197 7.66 -3.31 -7.57
CA LEU A 197 8.74 -2.34 -7.39
C LEU A 197 10.10 -2.97 -7.66
N LYS A 198 10.93 -2.28 -8.44
CA LYS A 198 12.31 -2.68 -8.74
C LYS A 198 13.34 -2.03 -7.83
N VAL A 199 13.00 -0.87 -7.29
CA VAL A 199 13.87 -0.06 -6.43
C VAL A 199 13.06 0.53 -5.29
N PHE A 200 13.75 0.81 -4.19
CA PHE A 200 13.28 1.70 -3.13
C PHE A 200 14.29 2.83 -2.98
N SER A 201 13.80 4.06 -2.77
CA SER A 201 14.67 5.21 -2.49
C SER A 201 14.40 5.75 -1.10
N ARG A 202 15.47 5.92 -0.30
CA ARG A 202 15.39 6.59 1.00
C ARG A 202 14.77 7.99 0.91
N ARG A 203 14.89 8.67 -0.24
CA ARG A 203 14.34 10.02 -0.48
C ARG A 203 12.82 10.07 -0.48
N TRP A 204 12.14 8.93 -0.66
CA TRP A 204 10.69 8.84 -0.58
C TRP A 204 10.17 9.23 0.80
N LEU A 205 10.94 8.92 1.85
CA LEU A 205 10.58 9.10 3.25
C LEU A 205 11.07 10.46 3.79
N PRO A 206 10.45 10.99 4.87
CA PRO A 206 10.93 12.19 5.56
C PRO A 206 12.40 12.11 5.97
N MET A 207 13.07 13.26 6.06
CA MET A 207 14.47 13.36 6.49
C MET A 207 14.60 14.54 7.46
N PRO A 208 14.69 14.29 8.78
CA PRO A 208 14.66 12.99 9.45
C PRO A 208 13.28 12.31 9.49
N ALA A 209 13.23 10.99 9.64
CA ALA A 209 11.98 10.25 9.94
C ALA A 209 12.07 9.63 11.36
N PRO A 210 11.75 10.40 12.41
CA PRO A 210 12.04 10.00 13.79
C PRO A 210 11.18 8.84 14.29
N ASN A 211 9.99 8.63 13.70
CA ASN A 211 9.03 7.61 14.13
C ASN A 211 9.03 6.35 13.26
N PHE A 212 9.72 6.38 12.12
CA PHE A 212 9.68 5.32 11.12
C PHE A 212 10.38 4.05 11.63
N PHE A 213 9.62 2.96 11.75
CA PHE A 213 10.11 1.70 12.32
C PHE A 213 9.97 0.50 11.37
N LEU A 214 9.07 0.54 10.39
CA LEU A 214 8.73 -0.58 9.51
C LEU A 214 8.79 -0.20 8.03
N LEU A 215 9.67 -0.88 7.29
CA LEU A 215 9.67 -0.93 5.83
C LEU A 215 9.29 -2.36 5.38
N ASP A 216 8.08 -2.55 4.88
CA ASP A 216 7.57 -3.85 4.42
C ASP A 216 7.47 -3.84 2.88
N LEU A 217 8.42 -4.49 2.19
CA LEU A 217 8.51 -4.57 0.73
C LEU A 217 8.40 -5.99 0.14
N PRO A 218 7.62 -6.94 0.69
CA PRO A 218 7.63 -8.30 0.20
C PRO A 218 6.90 -8.44 -1.14
N ASP A 219 7.22 -9.51 -1.87
CA ASP A 219 6.59 -9.86 -3.15
C ASP A 219 6.84 -8.80 -4.26
N ASN A 220 7.97 -8.12 -4.23
CA ASN A 220 8.35 -7.14 -5.25
C ASN A 220 9.44 -7.71 -6.20
N GLN A 221 10.09 -6.81 -6.95
CA GLN A 221 11.12 -7.12 -7.93
C GLN A 221 12.45 -6.45 -7.58
N LEU A 222 12.72 -6.18 -6.28
CA LEU A 222 13.99 -5.57 -5.88
C LEU A 222 15.15 -6.53 -6.15
N GLU A 223 16.17 -6.04 -6.86
CA GLU A 223 17.39 -6.81 -7.16
C GLU A 223 18.54 -6.47 -6.19
N ALA A 224 18.43 -5.34 -5.49
CA ALA A 224 19.42 -4.84 -4.54
C ALA A 224 18.80 -4.48 -3.19
N PHE A 225 19.63 -4.47 -2.15
CA PHE A 225 19.24 -3.96 -0.84
C PHE A 225 18.99 -2.45 -0.91
N PRO A 226 17.96 -1.89 -0.24
CA PRO A 226 17.72 -0.46 -0.28
C PRO A 226 18.82 0.33 0.45
N GLU A 227 19.45 1.28 -0.24
CA GLU A 227 20.51 2.12 0.32
C GLU A 227 19.97 3.22 1.25
N GLY A 228 20.82 3.71 2.14
CA GLY A 228 20.50 4.84 3.03
C GLY A 228 19.51 4.52 4.16
N LEU A 229 19.22 3.25 4.43
CA LEU A 229 18.33 2.85 5.52
C LEU A 229 18.88 3.13 6.92
N ALA A 230 20.16 3.52 7.04
CA ALA A 230 20.71 3.99 8.30
C ALA A 230 20.62 5.51 8.49
N ASP A 231 20.27 6.24 7.44
CA ASP A 231 20.33 7.70 7.38
C ASP A 231 19.03 8.30 7.91
N ASP A 232 19.13 8.99 9.06
CA ASP A 232 18.03 9.67 9.73
C ASP A 232 16.76 8.82 9.96
N LEU A 233 16.95 7.53 10.22
CA LEU A 233 15.91 6.57 10.63
C LEU A 233 16.26 5.98 12.02
N PRO A 234 16.18 6.77 13.11
CA PRO A 234 16.66 6.35 14.43
C PRO A 234 15.83 5.22 15.07
N ARG A 235 14.57 5.01 14.64
CA ARG A 235 13.66 3.97 15.15
C ARG A 235 13.47 2.78 14.21
N LEU A 236 14.21 2.71 13.10
CA LEU A 236 14.09 1.59 12.17
C LEU A 236 14.32 0.27 12.91
N SER A 237 13.38 -0.66 12.77
CA SER A 237 13.40 -1.93 13.49
C SER A 237 13.16 -3.13 12.59
N VAL A 238 12.39 -2.96 11.51
CA VAL A 238 12.04 -4.04 10.60
C VAL A 238 12.17 -3.59 9.15
N VAL A 239 12.94 -4.36 8.38
CA VAL A 239 13.02 -4.25 6.92
C VAL A 239 12.69 -5.62 6.34
N ASN A 240 11.53 -5.74 5.71
CA ASN A 240 11.10 -6.99 5.10
C ASN A 240 11.28 -6.96 3.59
N LEU A 241 12.23 -7.75 3.07
CA LEU A 241 12.54 -7.89 1.65
C LEU A 241 12.18 -9.28 1.14
N GLN A 242 11.33 -10.02 1.84
CA GLN A 242 10.95 -11.38 1.50
C GLN A 242 10.35 -11.48 0.08
N ARG A 243 10.65 -12.57 -0.65
CA ARG A 243 10.14 -12.80 -2.02
C ARG A 243 10.43 -11.64 -2.97
N ASN A 244 11.69 -11.22 -3.03
CA ASN A 244 12.21 -10.29 -4.04
C ASN A 244 13.18 -11.02 -5.00
N LYS A 245 14.07 -10.29 -5.66
CA LYS A 245 15.04 -10.80 -6.64
C LYS A 245 16.49 -10.59 -6.20
N LEU A 246 16.73 -10.40 -4.89
CA LEU A 246 18.09 -10.23 -4.37
C LEU A 246 18.89 -11.51 -4.57
N THR A 247 20.04 -11.39 -5.23
CA THR A 247 21.00 -12.49 -5.37
C THR A 247 22.20 -12.33 -4.44
N THR A 248 22.44 -11.12 -3.95
CA THR A 248 23.52 -10.80 -3.02
C THR A 248 23.17 -9.54 -2.23
N VAL A 249 24.00 -9.17 -1.26
CA VAL A 249 23.87 -7.94 -0.46
C VAL A 249 25.24 -7.30 -0.39
N ASP A 250 25.35 -6.01 -0.73
CA ASP A 250 26.59 -5.25 -0.59
C ASP A 250 26.82 -4.92 0.89
N GLU A 251 28.00 -5.26 1.42
CA GLU A 251 28.41 -4.96 2.79
C GLU A 251 28.29 -3.46 3.10
N LYS A 252 28.62 -2.58 2.16
CA LYS A 252 28.56 -1.13 2.37
C LYS A 252 27.14 -0.64 2.63
N ALA A 253 26.15 -1.25 1.98
CA ALA A 253 24.76 -0.84 2.11
C ALA A 253 24.17 -1.21 3.48
N VAL A 254 24.69 -2.26 4.12
CA VAL A 254 24.17 -2.78 5.40
C VAL A 254 25.09 -2.56 6.60
N ALA A 255 26.38 -2.22 6.39
CA ALA A 255 27.33 -1.93 7.45
C ALA A 255 26.82 -0.88 8.45
N PRO A 256 26.18 0.23 8.02
CA PRO A 256 25.58 1.20 8.93
C PRO A 256 24.42 0.67 9.81
N LEU A 257 23.88 -0.51 9.49
CA LEU A 257 22.80 -1.17 10.25
C LEU A 257 23.31 -2.26 11.19
N LYS A 258 24.59 -2.65 11.11
CA LYS A 258 25.16 -3.82 11.82
C LYS A 258 24.94 -3.77 13.33
N ASP A 259 25.21 -2.62 13.95
CA ASP A 259 25.11 -2.44 15.40
C ASP A 259 23.73 -1.94 15.86
N LYS A 260 22.78 -1.78 14.91
CA LYS A 260 21.41 -1.39 15.23
C LYS A 260 20.55 -2.64 15.50
N THR A 261 19.51 -2.50 16.31
CA THR A 261 18.56 -3.60 16.60
C THR A 261 17.57 -3.87 15.45
N VAL A 262 18.01 -3.77 14.20
CA VAL A 262 17.17 -3.97 13.01
C VAL A 262 17.06 -5.45 12.68
N PHE A 263 15.85 -5.90 12.36
CA PHE A 263 15.59 -7.18 11.73
C PHE A 263 15.46 -6.99 10.23
N VAL A 264 16.24 -7.73 9.44
CA VAL A 264 16.14 -7.75 7.99
C VAL A 264 15.76 -9.15 7.52
N ASN A 265 14.66 -9.24 6.78
CA ASN A 265 14.15 -10.51 6.27
C ASN A 265 14.49 -10.66 4.78
N PHE A 266 15.42 -11.57 4.47
CA PHE A 266 15.81 -11.93 3.11
C PHE A 266 15.12 -13.21 2.60
N ALA A 267 14.18 -13.79 3.34
CA ALA A 267 13.57 -15.07 2.99
C ALA A 267 13.04 -15.09 1.55
N ASP A 268 13.10 -16.26 0.91
CA ASP A 268 12.58 -16.49 -0.44
C ASP A 268 13.17 -15.58 -1.54
N ASN A 269 14.39 -15.07 -1.35
CA ASN A 269 15.19 -14.45 -2.41
C ASN A 269 16.13 -15.47 -3.08
N PRO A 270 16.51 -15.27 -4.36
CA PRO A 270 17.45 -16.12 -5.09
C PRO A 270 18.92 -15.92 -4.67
N MET A 271 19.20 -16.00 -3.36
CA MET A 271 20.50 -15.67 -2.77
C MET A 271 21.61 -16.61 -3.29
N HIS A 272 22.69 -16.01 -3.76
CA HIS A 272 23.94 -16.66 -4.14
C HIS A 272 24.91 -16.61 -2.95
N CYS A 273 25.02 -17.73 -2.24
CA CYS A 273 25.85 -17.88 -1.06
C CYS A 273 27.29 -18.23 -1.43
N ASP A 274 28.08 -17.20 -1.67
CA ASP A 274 29.53 -17.29 -1.85
C ASP A 274 30.25 -16.36 -0.86
N CYS A 275 31.55 -16.18 -1.07
CA CYS A 275 32.37 -15.35 -0.21
C CYS A 275 31.91 -13.88 -0.10
N ARG A 276 31.13 -13.36 -1.07
CA ARG A 276 30.58 -12.00 -0.99
C ARG A 276 29.61 -11.84 0.17
N LEU A 277 28.96 -12.91 0.61
CA LEU A 277 28.05 -12.87 1.77
C LEU A 277 28.75 -13.17 3.10
N ARG A 278 30.07 -13.43 3.11
CA ARG A 278 30.82 -13.80 4.33
C ARG A 278 30.59 -12.82 5.48
N PHE A 279 30.56 -11.52 5.19
CA PHE A 279 30.39 -10.49 6.21
C PHE A 279 29.10 -10.66 7.02
N LEU A 280 28.03 -11.22 6.42
CA LEU A 280 26.75 -11.47 7.09
C LEU A 280 26.91 -12.45 8.26
N LEU A 281 27.89 -13.35 8.26
CA LEU A 281 28.16 -14.25 9.39
C LEU A 281 28.45 -13.47 10.69
N THR A 282 28.88 -12.21 10.59
CA THR A 282 29.14 -11.32 11.74
C THR A 282 27.91 -10.53 12.20
N TYR A 283 26.77 -10.66 11.51
CA TYR A 283 25.50 -10.02 11.85
C TYR A 283 24.67 -10.94 12.74
N THR A 284 23.66 -10.37 13.40
CA THR A 284 22.72 -11.15 14.22
C THR A 284 22.06 -12.28 13.42
N HIS A 285 21.88 -13.45 14.04
CA HIS A 285 21.21 -14.61 13.45
C HIS A 285 19.82 -14.32 12.88
N ARG A 286 19.17 -13.24 13.34
CA ARG A 286 17.88 -12.81 12.79
C ARG A 286 17.97 -12.46 11.29
N TRP A 287 19.14 -12.12 10.75
CA TRP A 287 19.33 -11.83 9.32
C TRP A 287 19.61 -13.09 8.48
N HIS A 288 19.87 -14.23 9.12
CA HIS A 288 20.36 -15.45 8.45
C HIS A 288 19.24 -16.42 8.04
N TYR A 289 17.98 -16.08 8.31
CA TYR A 289 16.81 -16.89 7.97
C TYR A 289 16.44 -16.79 6.47
N PHE A 290 17.39 -17.16 5.61
CA PHE A 290 17.18 -17.33 4.17
C PHE A 290 17.92 -18.57 3.65
N LEU A 291 17.43 -19.08 2.53
CA LEU A 291 17.98 -20.25 1.84
C LEU A 291 18.92 -19.80 0.72
N CYS A 292 20.02 -20.52 0.56
CA CYS A 292 20.88 -20.38 -0.60
C CYS A 292 20.23 -21.02 -1.82
N ARG A 293 20.17 -20.28 -2.93
CA ARG A 293 19.71 -20.80 -4.23
C ARG A 293 20.85 -21.14 -5.16
N THR A 294 22.00 -20.53 -4.96
CA THR A 294 23.26 -20.88 -5.63
C THR A 294 24.41 -20.67 -4.65
N PRO A 295 25.59 -21.27 -4.87
CA PRO A 295 25.89 -22.31 -5.86
C PRO A 295 25.17 -23.63 -5.57
N GLN A 296 25.23 -24.59 -6.52
CA GLN A 296 24.54 -25.89 -6.40
C GLN A 296 24.93 -26.69 -5.15
N SER A 297 26.18 -26.56 -4.70
CA SER A 297 26.69 -27.21 -3.48
C SER A 297 25.99 -26.74 -2.19
N LEU A 298 25.37 -25.56 -2.21
CA LEU A 298 24.67 -24.96 -1.07
C LEU A 298 23.17 -24.84 -1.30
N PHE A 299 22.64 -25.38 -2.40
CA PHE A 299 21.23 -25.27 -2.74
C PHE A 299 20.32 -25.75 -1.59
N ASP A 300 19.34 -24.94 -1.23
CA ASP A 300 18.38 -25.17 -0.14
C ASP A 300 19.00 -25.37 1.26
N ARG A 301 20.27 -25.00 1.45
CA ARG A 301 20.84 -24.84 2.80
C ARG A 301 20.50 -23.46 3.36
N TYR A 302 20.13 -23.42 4.64
CA TYR A 302 19.97 -22.15 5.35
C TYR A 302 21.32 -21.48 5.59
N PHE A 303 21.41 -20.17 5.33
CA PHE A 303 22.62 -19.40 5.59
C PHE A 303 23.06 -19.47 7.07
N LEU A 304 22.10 -19.54 8.00
CA LEU A 304 22.34 -19.74 9.44
C LEU A 304 23.21 -20.98 9.77
N ARG A 305 23.29 -21.96 8.86
CA ARG A 305 24.04 -23.21 9.03
C ARG A 305 25.37 -23.22 8.29
N LEU A 306 25.77 -22.10 7.69
CA LEU A 306 27.00 -21.99 6.92
C LEU A 306 28.13 -21.39 7.75
N THR A 307 29.34 -21.81 7.40
CA THR A 307 30.61 -21.27 7.90
C THR A 307 31.33 -20.48 6.80
N GLU A 308 32.43 -19.81 7.15
CA GLU A 308 33.28 -19.13 6.16
C GLU A 308 33.88 -20.12 5.14
N GLU A 309 34.20 -21.35 5.57
CA GLU A 309 34.71 -22.42 4.70
C GLU A 309 33.65 -22.89 3.70
N ASP A 310 32.39 -23.04 4.13
CA ASP A 310 31.28 -23.40 3.24
C ASP A 310 31.11 -22.38 2.10
N LEU A 311 31.36 -21.09 2.37
CA LEU A 311 31.23 -19.99 1.41
C LEU A 311 32.39 -19.90 0.40
N GLN A 312 33.35 -20.83 0.46
CA GLN A 312 34.49 -20.93 -0.46
C GLN A 312 35.30 -19.63 -0.55
N CYS A 313 35.45 -18.95 0.58
CA CYS A 313 36.36 -17.81 0.66
C CYS A 313 37.80 -18.29 0.53
N SER A 314 38.41 -18.09 -0.64
CA SER A 314 39.84 -18.29 -0.78
C SER A 314 40.56 -17.43 0.25
N ALA A 315 41.35 -18.06 1.13
CA ALA A 315 42.40 -17.33 1.84
C ALA A 315 43.28 -16.70 0.75
N THR A 316 43.26 -15.35 0.68
CA THR A 316 44.15 -14.49 -0.11
C THR A 316 45.14 -15.22 -1.01
N ALA A 317 44.98 -15.07 -2.33
CA ALA A 317 46.12 -15.24 -3.23
C ALA A 317 47.31 -14.45 -2.64
N PRO A 318 48.50 -15.06 -2.50
CA PRO A 318 49.67 -14.31 -2.05
C PRO A 318 49.88 -13.14 -3.01
N LEU A 319 50.14 -11.95 -2.45
CA LEU A 319 50.77 -10.86 -3.20
C LEU A 319 51.96 -11.46 -3.94
N SER A 320 51.86 -11.55 -5.27
CA SER A 320 53.00 -11.96 -6.08
C SER A 320 54.08 -10.89 -5.93
N SER A 321 55.10 -11.21 -5.14
CA SER A 321 56.39 -10.56 -5.20
C SER A 321 57.07 -10.92 -6.51
N ALA A 322 57.19 -9.95 -7.41
CA ALA A 322 58.28 -9.81 -8.38
C ALA A 322 58.21 -8.42 -9.01
#